data_AF-A0A8D2MYT1-F1
#
_entry.id   AF-A0A8D2MYT1-F1
#
_cell.length_a   1.000
_cell.length_b   1.000
_cell.length_c   1.000
_cell.angle_alpha   90.00
_cell.angle_beta   90.00
_cell.angle_gamma   90.00
#
_symmetry.space_group_name_H-M   'P 1'
#
loop_
_entity.id
_entity.type
_entity.pdbx_description
1 polymer ?
#
loop_
_entity_poly.entity_id
_entity_poly.type
_entity_poly.pdbx_seq_one_letter_code
_entity_poly.pdbx_strand_id
1 'polypeptide(L)' 'MCTSGRSDCWIKPGLWHSKARFMASMCHIIEEYSHPFKDDILVSTDILTYDTPDGPNAARPVGEAPERSWR' A
#
# COMPACT_ATOMS: atom_id res chain seq x y z
N MET A 1 -21.95 -31.72 -5.03
CA MET A 1 -22.97 -30.70 -5.36
C MET A 1 -23.02 -29.72 -4.20
N CYS A 2 -22.68 -28.44 -4.42
CA CYS A 2 -22.81 -27.43 -3.37
C CYS A 2 -24.29 -27.07 -3.21
N THR A 3 -24.88 -27.45 -2.09
CA THR A 3 -26.25 -27.13 -1.70
C THR A 3 -26.23 -25.96 -0.71
N SER A 4 -25.84 -24.79 -1.17
CA SER A 4 -26.10 -23.51 -0.51
C SER A 4 -26.06 -22.42 -1.59
N GLY A 5 -26.68 -21.27 -1.33
CA GLY A 5 -27.06 -20.28 -2.34
C GLY A 5 -25.97 -19.97 -3.37
N ARG A 6 -26.40 -19.63 -4.59
CA ARG A 6 -25.59 -19.38 -5.80
C ARG A 6 -24.34 -18.47 -5.61
N SER A 7 -24.26 -17.76 -4.49
CA SER A 7 -23.17 -16.88 -4.07
C SER A 7 -22.03 -17.60 -3.32
N ASP A 8 -22.29 -18.68 -2.58
CA ASP A 8 -21.33 -19.26 -1.62
C ASP A 8 -20.14 -19.97 -2.28
N CYS A 9 -20.34 -20.52 -3.48
CA CYS A 9 -19.30 -21.26 -4.20
C CYS A 9 -18.18 -20.36 -4.75
N TRP A 10 -18.42 -19.06 -4.90
CA TRP A 10 -17.44 -18.08 -5.40
C TRP A 10 -16.83 -17.22 -4.30
N ILE A 11 -17.52 -17.04 -3.17
CA ILE A 11 -17.05 -16.25 -2.03
C ILE A 11 -15.77 -16.86 -1.44
N LYS A 12 -15.75 -18.18 -1.20
CA LYS A 12 -14.60 -18.84 -0.58
C LYS A 12 -13.35 -18.78 -1.47
N PRO A 13 -13.39 -19.19 -2.75
CA PRO A 13 -12.22 -19.06 -3.64
C PRO A 13 -11.77 -17.61 -3.84
N GLY A 14 -12.70 -16.66 -3.97
CA GLY A 14 -12.38 -15.24 -4.10
C GLY A 14 -11.64 -14.69 -2.88
N LEU A 15 -12.07 -15.08 -1.68
CA LEU A 15 -11.42 -14.70 -0.42
C LEU A 15 -10.00 -15.30 -0.33
N TRP A 16 -9.81 -16.56 -0.72
CA TRP A 16 -8.49 -17.19 -0.75
C TRP A 16 -7.54 -16.48 -1.72
N HIS A 17 -8.02 -16.16 -2.92
CA HIS A 17 -7.22 -15.45 -3.91
C HIS A 17 -6.86 -14.02 -3.46
N SER A 18 -7.80 -13.31 -2.81
CA SER A 18 -7.54 -12.00 -2.21
C SER A 18 -6.49 -12.08 -1.11
N LYS A 19 -6.61 -13.05 -0.19
CA LYS A 19 -5.64 -13.28 0.88
C LYS A 19 -4.24 -13.59 0.34
N ALA A 20 -4.13 -14.45 -0.66
CA ALA A 20 -2.85 -14.80 -1.26
C ALA A 20 -2.15 -13.57 -1.88
N ARG A 21 -2.90 -12.74 -2.61
CA ARG A 21 -2.37 -11.49 -3.18
C ARG A 21 -1.93 -10.51 -2.08
N PHE A 22 -2.74 -10.35 -1.03
CA PHE A 22 -2.39 -9.48 0.10
C PHE A 22 -1.10 -9.93 0.79
N MET A 23 -0.97 -11.23 1.08
CA MET A 23 0.24 -11.78 1.70
C MET A 23 1.47 -11.59 0.81
N ALA A 24 1.36 -11.84 -0.50
CA ALA A 24 2.46 -11.63 -1.43
C ALA A 24 2.91 -10.16 -1.46
N SER A 25 1.96 -9.21 -1.50
CA SER A 25 2.27 -7.77 -1.43
C SER A 25 2.94 -7.39 -0.12
N MET A 26 2.46 -7.91 1.03
CA MET A 26 3.07 -7.62 2.32
C MET A 26 4.49 -8.18 2.44
N CYS A 27 4.71 -9.42 1.97
CA CYS A 27 6.05 -9.99 1.90
C CYS A 27 6.99 -9.12 1.06
N HIS A 28 6.53 -8.67 -0.11
CA HIS A 28 7.32 -7.81 -0.99
C HIS A 28 7.68 -6.47 -0.32
N ILE A 29 6.72 -5.80 0.32
CA ILE A 29 6.97 -4.55 1.07
C ILE A 29 8.00 -4.78 2.17
N ILE A 30 7.88 -5.88 2.93
CA ILE A 30 8.83 -6.16 4.01
C ILE A 30 10.23 -6.38 3.42
N GLU A 31 10.36 -7.19 2.37
CA GLU A 31 11.65 -7.45 1.72
C GLU A 31 12.27 -6.17 1.14
N GLU A 32 11.46 -5.35 0.47
CA GLU A 32 11.90 -4.10 -0.17
C GLU A 32 12.32 -3.04 0.84
N TYR A 33 11.64 -2.94 1.98
CA TYR A 33 11.89 -1.85 2.93
C TYR A 33 12.67 -2.26 4.19
N SER A 34 13.09 -3.53 4.34
CA SER A 34 13.84 -4.01 5.52
C SER A 34 15.36 -3.80 5.41
N HIS A 35 15.78 -2.62 4.99
CA HIS A 35 17.20 -2.26 4.93
C HIS A 35 17.45 -0.81 5.36
N PRO A 36 18.66 -0.46 5.85
CA PRO A 36 18.96 0.90 6.27
C PRO A 36 18.93 1.88 5.09
N PHE A 37 18.15 2.95 5.22
CA PHE A 37 18.03 4.05 4.26
C PHE A 37 19.04 5.17 4.58
N LYS A 38 20.33 4.84 4.66
CA LYS A 38 21.37 5.71 5.26
C LYS A 38 21.52 7.07 4.57
N ASP A 39 21.26 7.13 3.26
CA ASP A 39 21.43 8.34 2.44
C ASP A 39 20.08 8.86 1.90
N ASP A 40 18.97 8.40 2.48
CA ASP A 40 17.65 8.81 2.02
C ASP A 40 17.27 10.19 2.53
N ILE A 41 16.41 10.83 1.76
CA ILE A 41 15.82 12.11 2.09
C ILE A 41 14.95 11.96 3.35
N LEU A 42 15.31 12.68 4.40
CA LEU A 42 14.51 12.76 5.62
C LEU A 42 13.34 13.72 5.42
N VAL A 43 12.13 13.23 5.68
CA VAL A 43 10.93 14.08 5.75
C VAL A 43 10.81 14.62 7.16
N SER A 44 10.75 15.95 7.29
CA SER A 44 10.44 16.60 8.56
C SER A 44 8.96 16.46 8.87
N THR A 45 8.61 15.75 9.94
CA THR A 45 7.21 15.50 10.33
C THR A 45 6.48 16.78 10.76
N ASP A 46 7.21 17.77 11.26
CA ASP A 46 6.63 19.00 11.83
C ASP A 46 6.07 19.94 10.75
N ILE A 47 6.74 19.97 9.59
CA ILE A 47 6.41 20.85 8.47
C ILE A 47 5.99 20.08 7.22
N LEU A 48 6.09 18.74 7.26
CA LEU A 48 5.82 17.83 6.16
C LEU A 48 6.58 18.27 4.89
N THR A 49 7.87 18.56 5.03
CA THR A 49 8.74 18.92 3.90
C THR A 49 9.99 18.08 3.92
N TYR A 50 10.68 18.04 2.78
CA TYR A 50 11.95 17.37 2.64
C TYR A 50 12.86 18.11 1.67
N ASP A 51 14.17 18.04 1.90
CA ASP A 51 15.14 18.72 1.06
C ASP A 51 15.35 17.97 -0.25
N THR A 52 15.34 18.70 -1.36
CA THR A 52 15.72 18.17 -2.67
C THR A 52 16.83 19.04 -3.27
N PRO A 53 17.55 18.53 -4.30
CA PRO A 53 18.56 19.33 -5.00
C PRO A 53 18.05 20.67 -5.52
N ASP A 54 16.74 20.78 -5.79
CA ASP A 54 16.06 21.99 -6.29
C ASP A 54 15.47 22.86 -5.16
N GLY A 55 15.62 22.48 -3.89
CA GLY A 55 15.06 23.14 -2.71
C GLY A 55 14.10 22.27 -1.89
N PRO A 56 13.55 22.79 -0.78
CA PRO A 56 12.60 22.02 0.04
C PRO A 56 11.28 21.80 -0.69
N ASN A 57 10.84 20.55 -0.78
CA ASN A 57 9.57 20.15 -1.35
C ASN A 57 8.55 19.80 -0.26
N ALA A 58 7.29 20.15 -0.48
CA ALA A 58 6.21 19.72 0.39
C ALA A 58 5.92 18.24 0.17
N ALA A 59 6.04 17.43 1.23
CA ALA A 59 5.43 16.11 1.24
C ALA A 59 3.91 16.27 1.27
N ARG A 60 3.21 15.35 0.58
CA ARG A 60 1.75 15.40 0.53
C ARG A 60 1.16 15.14 1.93
N PRO A 61 0.13 15.88 2.35
CA PRO A 61 -0.62 15.60 3.56
C PRO A 61 -1.03 14.13 3.65
N VAL A 62 -0.78 13.52 4.81
CA VAL A 62 -1.27 12.19 5.12
C VAL A 62 -2.81 12.22 5.03
N GLY A 63 -3.38 11.52 4.04
CA GLY A 63 -4.83 11.45 3.83
C GLY A 63 -5.33 12.05 2.51
N GLU A 64 -4.53 12.85 1.82
CA GLU A 64 -4.83 13.30 0.45
C GLU A 64 -4.34 12.25 -0.56
N ALA A 65 -4.82 11.01 -0.47
CA ALA A 65 -4.73 10.13 -1.63
C ALA A 65 -5.66 10.72 -2.71
N PRO A 66 -5.23 10.89 -3.97
CA PRO A 66 -6.16 11.31 -5.01
C PRO A 66 -7.29 10.28 -5.06
N GLU A 67 -8.53 10.75 -5.04
CA GLU A 67 -9.70 9.90 -5.17
C GLU A 67 -9.59 9.13 -6.48
N ARG A 68 -9.09 7.89 -6.41
CA ARG A 68 -9.06 7.00 -7.55
C ARG A 68 -10.46 6.45 -7.70
N SER A 69 -11.18 6.91 -8.73
CA SER A 69 -12.36 6.21 -9.20
C SER A 69 -11.93 4.85 -9.72
N TRP A 70 -12.10 3.81 -8.91
CA TRP A 70 -11.96 2.44 -9.36
C TRP A 70 -13.19 2.11 -10.21
N ARG A 71 -13.04 2.18 -11.54
CA ARG A 71 -13.98 1.55 -12.49
C ARG A 71 -13.65 0.07 -12.63
#